data_AF-A0A317JNP6-F1
#
_entry.id   AF-A0A317JNP6-F1
#
_cell.length_a   1.000
_cell.length_b   1.000
_cell.length_c   1.000
_cell.angle_alpha   90.00
_cell.angle_beta   90.00
_cell.angle_gamma   90.00
#
_symmetry.space_group_name_H-M   'P 1'
#
loop_
_entity.id
_entity.type
_entity.pdbx_description
1 polymer ?
#
loop_
_entity_poly.entity_id
_entity_poly.type
_entity_poly.pdbx_seq_one_letter_code
_entity_poly.pdbx_strand_id
1 'polypeptide(L)'
;MSITWTFVGFEQSSYDAKKHSPTDSDADYMWGLQADGFGTIMGGCSYTKAQPLMQHFKVLSLPQLVGKSFESEKEDASSALDLLLVQLRHGGKYVPPSYESLRERAAQALAQMQAPSYEDVDGETVFNAFYAVWDGWVPNAEWLKSFQQRIWDLSNGEVVLEEATDTKGFVMIKGPAAYFFLKKGEEVCYVDIGPYSNPVSVWVREE
;
A
#
# COMPACT_ATOMS: atom_id res chain seq x y z
N MET A 1 -18.02 -4.95 -15.30
CA MET A 1 -17.64 -5.78 -16.46
C MET A 1 -16.30 -6.39 -16.13
N SER A 2 -16.04 -7.67 -16.44
CA SER A 2 -14.75 -8.31 -16.17
C SER A 2 -13.80 -8.06 -17.34
N ILE A 3 -12.55 -7.71 -17.06
CA ILE A 3 -11.45 -7.52 -18.01
C ILE A 3 -10.48 -8.69 -17.85
N THR A 4 -10.07 -9.28 -18.97
CA THR A 4 -9.03 -10.32 -18.97
C THR A 4 -7.66 -9.68 -19.14
N TRP A 5 -6.84 -9.78 -18.11
CA TRP A 5 -5.45 -9.35 -18.12
C TRP A 5 -4.53 -10.52 -18.41
N THR A 6 -3.57 -10.34 -19.31
CA THR A 6 -2.59 -11.35 -19.69
C THR A 6 -1.19 -10.86 -19.37
N PHE A 7 -0.38 -11.70 -18.72
CA PHE A 7 1.04 -11.43 -18.52
C PHE A 7 1.78 -11.50 -19.85
N VAL A 8 2.40 -10.39 -20.26
CA VAL A 8 3.22 -10.28 -21.47
C VAL A 8 4.71 -10.13 -21.16
N GLY A 9 5.07 -9.90 -19.89
CA GLY A 9 6.44 -9.90 -19.41
C GLY A 9 6.49 -10.18 -17.90
N PHE A 10 7.52 -10.88 -17.44
CA PHE A 10 7.82 -11.05 -16.02
C PHE A 10 9.30 -11.43 -15.85
N GLU A 11 10.16 -10.46 -15.58
CA GLU A 11 11.61 -10.65 -15.57
C GLU A 11 12.27 -9.92 -14.40
N GLN A 12 13.39 -10.44 -13.89
CA GLN A 12 14.13 -9.76 -12.83
C GLN A 12 14.71 -8.46 -13.39
N SER A 13 14.60 -7.37 -12.64
CA SER A 13 15.19 -6.08 -13.00
C SER A 13 16.68 -6.25 -13.29
N SER A 14 17.15 -5.70 -14.42
CA SER A 14 18.56 -5.82 -14.83
C SER A 14 19.55 -5.16 -13.86
N TYR A 15 19.08 -4.20 -13.07
CA TYR A 15 19.83 -3.61 -11.97
C TYR A 15 19.99 -4.61 -10.81
N ASP A 16 18.93 -5.36 -10.54
CA ASP A 16 18.83 -6.23 -9.38
C ASP A 16 19.43 -7.62 -9.61
N ALA A 17 19.36 -8.13 -10.85
CA ALA A 17 19.99 -9.39 -11.27
C ALA A 17 21.51 -9.45 -11.05
N LYS A 18 22.16 -8.30 -10.80
CA LYS A 18 23.59 -8.23 -10.46
C LYS A 18 23.87 -8.37 -8.96
N LYS A 19 22.84 -8.21 -8.13
CA LYS A 19 22.94 -8.11 -6.67
C LYS A 19 22.24 -9.26 -5.95
N HIS A 20 21.14 -9.73 -6.51
CA HIS A 20 20.29 -10.75 -5.91
C HIS A 20 20.10 -11.94 -6.83
N SER A 21 20.07 -13.13 -6.23
CA SER A 21 19.59 -14.34 -6.88
C SER A 21 18.11 -14.15 -7.27
N PRO A 22 17.65 -14.75 -8.39
CA PRO A 22 16.25 -14.68 -8.83
C PRO A 22 15.21 -15.13 -7.78
N THR A 23 15.61 -15.88 -6.76
CA THR A 23 14.72 -16.39 -5.71
C THR A 23 14.92 -15.69 -4.37
N ASP A 24 15.78 -14.67 -4.30
CA ASP A 24 15.94 -13.89 -3.07
C ASP A 24 14.63 -13.16 -2.77
N SER A 25 14.25 -13.07 -1.49
CA SER A 25 12.95 -12.53 -1.07
C SER A 25 12.71 -11.11 -1.61
N ASP A 26 13.79 -10.33 -1.67
CA ASP A 26 13.80 -8.92 -2.03
C ASP A 26 14.22 -8.70 -3.50
N ALA A 27 14.38 -9.78 -4.29
CA ALA A 27 14.70 -9.64 -5.69
C ALA A 27 13.57 -8.90 -6.43
N ASP A 28 13.92 -7.82 -7.12
CA ASP A 28 12.98 -6.96 -7.82
C ASP A 28 12.67 -7.49 -9.22
N TYR A 29 11.39 -7.65 -9.52
CA TYR A 29 10.88 -8.08 -10.80
C TYR A 29 10.07 -6.99 -11.48
N MET A 30 10.23 -6.89 -12.79
CA MET A 30 9.37 -6.12 -13.67
C MET A 30 8.33 -7.06 -14.28
N TRP A 31 7.07 -6.65 -14.25
CA TRP A 31 5.97 -7.34 -14.90
C TRP A 31 5.34 -6.46 -15.97
N GLY A 32 4.73 -7.12 -16.96
CA GLY A 32 3.95 -6.49 -18.02
C GLY A 32 2.60 -7.17 -18.15
N LEU A 33 1.53 -6.37 -18.16
CA LEU A 33 0.15 -6.83 -18.34
C LEU A 33 -0.47 -6.16 -19.57
N GLN A 34 -1.32 -6.91 -20.27
CA GLN A 34 -2.08 -6.42 -21.43
C GLN A 34 -3.53 -6.91 -21.34
N ALA A 35 -4.46 -6.08 -21.80
CA ALA A 35 -5.87 -6.41 -21.99
C ALA A 35 -6.40 -5.80 -23.30
N ASP A 36 -7.47 -6.35 -23.85
CA ASP A 36 -8.07 -5.82 -25.09
C ASP A 36 -8.55 -4.38 -24.91
N GLY A 37 -8.16 -3.49 -25.83
CA GLY A 37 -8.43 -2.06 -25.72
C GLY A 37 -7.48 -1.29 -24.81
N PHE A 38 -6.57 -1.97 -24.11
CA PHE A 38 -5.52 -1.39 -23.29
C PHE A 38 -4.14 -1.68 -23.91
N GLY A 39 -3.21 -0.73 -23.78
CA GLY A 39 -1.81 -0.96 -24.13
C GLY A 39 -1.14 -1.92 -23.14
N THR A 40 0.13 -2.26 -23.40
CA THR A 40 0.96 -2.94 -22.41
C THR A 40 1.28 -1.98 -21.26
N ILE A 41 0.91 -2.36 -20.05
CA ILE A 41 1.25 -1.64 -18.82
C ILE A 41 2.33 -2.41 -18.08
N MET A 42 3.34 -1.70 -17.62
CA MET A 42 4.49 -2.26 -16.91
C MET A 42 4.47 -1.81 -15.45
N GLY A 43 4.93 -2.66 -14.55
CA GLY A 43 5.15 -2.32 -13.15
C GLY A 43 6.22 -3.19 -12.52
N GLY A 44 6.43 -3.02 -11.22
CA GLY A 44 7.43 -3.76 -10.45
C GLY A 44 6.87 -4.38 -9.18
N CYS A 45 7.49 -5.46 -8.72
CA CYS A 45 7.24 -6.06 -7.40
C CYS A 45 8.41 -6.95 -6.98
N SER A 46 8.56 -7.17 -5.68
CA SER A 46 9.54 -8.14 -5.18
C SER A 46 9.10 -9.60 -5.44
N TYR A 47 10.08 -10.51 -5.46
CA TYR A 47 9.86 -11.94 -5.64
C TYR A 47 8.84 -12.49 -4.63
N THR A 48 8.98 -12.13 -3.35
CA THR A 48 8.06 -12.57 -2.29
C THR A 48 6.63 -12.13 -2.55
N LYS A 49 6.43 -10.90 -3.06
CA LYS A 49 5.09 -10.40 -3.40
C LYS A 49 4.47 -11.14 -4.59
N ALA A 50 5.28 -11.58 -5.55
CA ALA A 50 4.82 -12.27 -6.74
C ALA A 50 4.69 -13.80 -6.58
N GLN A 51 5.31 -14.39 -5.57
CA GLN A 51 5.32 -15.84 -5.33
C GLN A 51 3.91 -16.49 -5.30
N PRO A 52 2.85 -15.87 -4.74
CA PRO A 52 1.50 -16.43 -4.79
C PRO A 52 0.99 -16.69 -6.22
N LEU A 53 1.41 -15.88 -7.19
CA LEU A 53 1.04 -16.05 -8.61
C LEU A 53 1.60 -17.37 -9.15
N MET A 54 2.83 -17.73 -8.78
CA MET A 54 3.46 -18.97 -9.24
C MET A 54 2.66 -20.19 -8.78
N GLN A 55 2.22 -20.17 -7.52
CA GLN A 55 1.40 -21.24 -6.95
C GLN A 55 0.03 -21.31 -7.63
N HIS A 56 -0.61 -20.15 -7.84
CA HIS A 56 -1.91 -20.05 -8.50
C HIS A 56 -1.87 -20.60 -9.93
N PHE A 57 -0.90 -20.17 -10.74
CA PHE A 57 -0.76 -20.59 -12.14
C PHE A 57 -0.01 -21.92 -12.33
N LYS A 58 0.43 -22.54 -11.23
CA LYS A 58 1.17 -23.81 -11.18
C LYS A 58 2.43 -23.77 -12.05
N VAL A 59 3.21 -22.70 -11.90
CA VAL A 59 4.49 -22.51 -12.57
C VAL A 59 5.64 -22.56 -11.58
N LEU A 60 6.84 -22.85 -12.07
CA LEU A 60 8.03 -23.05 -11.23
C LEU A 60 8.91 -21.79 -11.12
N SER A 61 8.66 -20.78 -11.94
CA SER A 61 9.36 -19.49 -11.89
C SER A 61 8.48 -18.35 -12.40
N LEU A 62 8.79 -17.12 -11.98
CA LEU A 62 8.06 -15.92 -12.40
C LEU A 62 8.02 -15.69 -13.92
N PRO A 63 9.11 -15.90 -14.70
CA PRO A 63 9.06 -15.76 -16.16
C PRO A 63 8.07 -16.70 -16.86
N GLN A 64 7.72 -17.83 -16.25
CA GLN A 64 6.72 -18.75 -16.80
C GLN A 64 5.28 -18.24 -16.65
N LEU A 65 5.06 -17.12 -15.97
CA LEU A 65 3.76 -16.45 -15.94
C LEU A 65 3.40 -15.83 -17.29
N VAL A 66 4.36 -15.57 -18.19
CA VAL A 66 4.08 -15.01 -19.52
C VAL A 66 3.11 -15.91 -20.29
N GLY A 67 2.05 -15.31 -20.83
CA GLY A 67 0.95 -15.98 -21.50
C GLY A 67 -0.14 -16.51 -20.57
N LYS A 68 0.02 -16.43 -19.24
CA LYS A 68 -1.07 -16.67 -18.28
C LYS A 68 -1.98 -15.45 -18.20
N SER A 69 -3.25 -15.69 -17.94
CA SER A 69 -4.25 -14.63 -17.82
C SER A 69 -5.15 -14.82 -16.60
N PHE A 70 -5.72 -13.71 -16.14
CA PHE A 70 -6.71 -13.68 -15.07
C PHE A 70 -7.78 -12.63 -15.36
N GLU A 71 -8.93 -12.80 -14.73
CA GLU A 71 -10.04 -11.87 -14.81
C GLU A 71 -10.02 -10.88 -13.63
N SER A 72 -10.35 -9.63 -13.89
CA SER A 72 -10.49 -8.60 -12.86
C SER A 72 -11.57 -7.59 -13.24
N GLU A 73 -12.24 -7.04 -12.23
CA GLU A 73 -13.15 -5.90 -12.42
C GLU A 73 -12.42 -4.55 -12.48
N LYS A 74 -11.10 -4.54 -12.24
CA LYS A 74 -10.28 -3.32 -12.27
C LYS A 74 -9.82 -2.99 -13.69
N GLU A 75 -9.94 -1.71 -14.04
CA GLU A 75 -9.55 -1.16 -15.35
C GLU A 75 -8.07 -0.77 -15.42
N ASP A 76 -7.41 -0.59 -14.27
CA ASP A 76 -5.96 -0.39 -14.17
C ASP A 76 -5.24 -1.71 -13.91
N ALA A 77 -4.14 -1.94 -14.62
CA ALA A 77 -3.38 -3.19 -14.55
C ALA A 77 -2.75 -3.43 -13.16
N SER A 78 -2.27 -2.37 -12.50
CA SER A 78 -1.64 -2.46 -11.18
C SER A 78 -2.68 -2.79 -10.13
N SER A 79 -3.84 -2.11 -10.15
CA SER A 79 -4.97 -2.42 -9.28
C SER A 79 -5.54 -3.83 -9.54
N ALA A 80 -5.57 -4.28 -10.80
CA ALA A 80 -6.01 -5.62 -11.15
C ALA A 80 -5.08 -6.70 -10.56
N LEU A 81 -3.76 -6.51 -10.70
CA LEU A 81 -2.76 -7.43 -10.15
C LEU A 81 -2.77 -7.44 -8.63
N ASP A 82 -2.88 -6.27 -8.00
CA ASP A 82 -2.94 -6.14 -6.55
C ASP A 82 -4.18 -6.85 -5.97
N LEU A 83 -5.35 -6.65 -6.61
CA LEU A 83 -6.58 -7.36 -6.24
C LEU A 83 -6.41 -8.89 -6.34
N LEU A 84 -5.81 -9.40 -7.42
CA LEU A 84 -5.52 -10.83 -7.55
C LEU A 84 -4.61 -11.31 -6.42
N LEU A 85 -3.52 -10.61 -6.14
CA LEU A 85 -2.58 -10.98 -5.06
C LEU A 85 -3.27 -11.03 -3.69
N VAL A 86 -4.10 -10.04 -3.39
CA VAL A 86 -4.88 -10.01 -2.15
C VAL A 86 -5.88 -11.16 -2.10
N GLN A 87 -6.61 -11.43 -3.18
CA GLN A 87 -7.50 -12.60 -3.28
C GLN A 87 -6.76 -13.91 -3.02
N LEU A 88 -5.56 -14.08 -3.57
CA LEU A 88 -4.75 -15.28 -3.35
C LEU A 88 -4.32 -15.43 -1.88
N ARG A 89 -3.93 -14.34 -1.21
CA ARG A 89 -3.61 -14.35 0.23
C ARG A 89 -4.81 -14.79 1.09
N HIS A 90 -6.02 -14.41 0.69
CA HIS A 90 -7.28 -14.81 1.35
C HIS A 90 -7.87 -16.14 0.85
N GLY A 91 -7.10 -16.95 0.12
CA GLY A 91 -7.57 -18.25 -0.39
C GLY A 91 -8.74 -18.14 -1.38
N GLY A 92 -8.83 -17.04 -2.12
CA GLY A 92 -9.87 -16.74 -3.11
C GLY A 92 -11.14 -16.11 -2.55
N LYS A 93 -11.21 -15.80 -1.25
CA LYS A 93 -12.40 -15.24 -0.60
C LYS A 93 -12.14 -13.86 0.01
N TYR A 94 -11.62 -12.95 -0.79
CA TYR A 94 -11.42 -11.58 -0.34
C TYR A 94 -12.75 -10.82 -0.28
N VAL A 95 -13.03 -10.24 0.88
CA VAL A 95 -14.11 -9.27 1.09
C VAL A 95 -13.46 -8.01 1.65
N PRO A 96 -13.59 -6.85 0.97
CA PRO A 96 -12.97 -5.62 1.43
C PRO A 96 -13.44 -5.24 2.84
N PRO A 97 -12.53 -4.83 3.74
CA PRO A 97 -12.91 -4.30 5.06
C PRO A 97 -13.65 -2.96 4.93
N SER A 98 -14.38 -2.57 5.97
CA SER A 98 -15.01 -1.26 6.02
C SER A 98 -13.98 -0.14 6.12
N TYR A 99 -14.33 1.06 5.64
CA TYR A 99 -13.45 2.23 5.73
C TYR A 99 -13.11 2.58 7.19
N GLU A 100 -14.08 2.43 8.09
CA GLU A 100 -13.85 2.62 9.53
C GLU A 100 -12.83 1.62 10.08
N SER A 101 -12.92 0.34 9.70
CA SER A 101 -11.96 -0.68 10.14
C SER A 101 -10.53 -0.39 9.65
N LEU A 102 -10.36 0.18 8.46
CA LEU A 102 -9.05 0.55 7.93
C LEU A 102 -8.45 1.73 8.67
N ARG A 103 -9.26 2.77 8.93
CA ARG A 103 -8.81 3.93 9.72
C ARG A 103 -8.53 3.54 11.17
N GLU A 104 -9.34 2.67 11.76
CA GLU A 104 -9.10 2.14 13.10
C GLU A 104 -7.77 1.37 13.18
N ARG A 105 -7.45 0.57 12.17
CA ARG A 105 -6.14 -0.10 12.08
C ARG A 105 -4.99 0.90 12.03
N ALA A 106 -5.16 2.01 11.31
CA ALA A 106 -4.18 3.11 11.29
C ALA A 106 -3.99 3.72 12.68
N ALA A 107 -5.08 4.03 13.38
CA ALA A 107 -5.03 4.58 14.73
C ALA A 107 -4.34 3.63 15.72
N GLN A 108 -4.61 2.32 15.63
CA GLN A 108 -3.97 1.30 16.45
C GLN A 108 -2.46 1.20 16.22
N ALA A 109 -2.00 1.26 14.96
CA ALA A 109 -0.58 1.24 14.63
C ALA A 109 0.12 2.51 15.15
N LEU A 110 -0.47 3.68 14.92
CA LEU A 110 0.07 4.96 15.39
C LEU A 110 0.09 5.04 16.93
N ALA A 111 -0.90 4.49 17.63
CA ALA A 111 -0.88 4.39 19.09
C ALA A 111 0.30 3.55 19.64
N GLN A 112 0.91 2.73 18.78
CA GLN A 112 2.12 1.94 19.08
C GLN A 112 3.39 2.52 18.46
N MET A 113 3.35 3.76 17.94
CA MET A 113 4.46 4.40 17.22
C MET A 113 4.90 3.64 15.97
N GLN A 114 3.98 2.95 15.28
CA GLN A 114 4.27 2.10 14.12
C GLN A 114 3.51 2.55 12.87
N ALA A 115 4.07 2.26 11.69
CA ALA A 115 3.35 2.37 10.43
C ALA A 115 2.31 1.23 10.30
N PRO A 116 1.06 1.53 9.90
CA PRO A 116 0.07 0.48 9.66
C PRO A 116 0.43 -0.36 8.43
N SER A 117 0.09 -1.65 8.49
CA SER A 117 0.19 -2.55 7.34
C SER A 117 -1.18 -2.81 6.72
N TYR A 118 -1.22 -2.77 5.39
CA TYR A 118 -2.40 -3.06 4.56
C TYR A 118 -2.12 -4.14 3.51
N GLU A 119 -1.12 -4.99 3.72
CA GLU A 119 -0.76 -6.03 2.74
C GLU A 119 -1.88 -7.06 2.50
N ASP A 120 -2.87 -7.15 3.38
CA ASP A 120 -4.06 -8.00 3.26
C ASP A 120 -5.24 -7.31 2.57
N VAL A 121 -5.10 -6.08 2.07
CA VAL A 121 -6.18 -5.27 1.49
C VAL A 121 -5.72 -4.69 0.16
N ASP A 122 -6.61 -4.62 -0.83
CA ASP A 122 -6.27 -3.98 -2.10
C ASP A 122 -6.10 -2.46 -1.93
N GLY A 123 -5.11 -1.90 -2.60
CA GLY A 123 -4.70 -0.51 -2.45
C GLY A 123 -5.79 0.51 -2.83
N GLU A 124 -6.73 0.14 -3.71
CA GLU A 124 -7.84 1.03 -4.07
C GLU A 124 -8.88 1.14 -2.95
N THR A 125 -9.21 0.04 -2.28
CA THR A 125 -10.04 0.07 -1.07
C THR A 125 -9.39 0.93 0.02
N VAL A 126 -8.08 0.79 0.23
CA VAL A 126 -7.33 1.62 1.19
C VAL A 126 -7.36 3.08 0.79
N PHE A 127 -7.05 3.39 -0.47
CA PHE A 127 -7.13 4.76 -1.02
C PHE A 127 -8.49 5.38 -0.77
N ASN A 128 -9.59 4.70 -1.15
CA ASN A 128 -10.94 5.22 -1.02
C ASN A 128 -11.34 5.44 0.45
N ALA A 129 -10.89 4.57 1.36
CA ALA A 129 -11.13 4.74 2.79
C ALA A 129 -10.53 6.04 3.32
N PHE A 130 -9.35 6.44 2.87
CA PHE A 130 -8.73 7.70 3.30
C PHE A 130 -9.25 8.88 2.48
N TYR A 131 -9.39 8.75 1.16
CA TYR A 131 -9.95 9.80 0.29
C TYR A 131 -11.33 10.29 0.76
N ALA A 132 -12.18 9.40 1.27
CA ALA A 132 -13.51 9.75 1.78
C ALA A 132 -13.53 10.74 2.96
N VAL A 133 -12.40 11.03 3.61
CA VAL A 133 -12.28 12.06 4.65
C VAL A 133 -11.42 13.24 4.24
N TRP A 134 -11.01 13.34 2.97
CA TRP A 134 -10.33 14.50 2.43
C TRP A 134 -11.32 15.51 1.85
N ASP A 135 -11.10 16.79 2.15
CA ASP A 135 -11.78 17.93 1.53
C ASP A 135 -10.75 18.73 0.70
N GLY A 136 -10.55 18.28 -0.54
CA GLY A 136 -9.51 18.81 -1.42
C GLY A 136 -8.11 18.41 -0.97
N TRP A 137 -7.33 19.38 -0.45
CA TRP A 137 -5.91 19.19 -0.10
C TRP A 137 -5.67 18.79 1.35
N VAL A 138 -6.68 18.90 2.20
CA VAL A 138 -6.58 18.65 3.65
C VAL A 138 -7.65 17.67 4.11
N PRO A 139 -7.41 16.89 5.17
CA PRO A 139 -8.45 16.07 5.77
C PRO A 139 -9.53 16.94 6.43
N ASN A 140 -10.75 16.41 6.50
CA ASN A 140 -11.84 17.00 7.27
C ASN A 140 -11.41 17.17 8.74
N ALA A 141 -11.57 18.39 9.27
CA ALA A 141 -11.06 18.75 10.59
C ALA A 141 -11.76 17.99 11.75
N GLU A 142 -13.05 17.70 11.63
CA GLU A 142 -13.78 16.94 12.67
C GLU A 142 -13.32 15.48 12.70
N TRP A 143 -13.12 14.89 11.52
CA TRP A 143 -12.54 13.56 11.42
C TRP A 143 -11.12 13.53 12.00
N LEU A 144 -10.26 14.48 11.62
CA LEU A 144 -8.87 14.53 12.08
C LEU A 144 -8.80 14.62 13.61
N LYS A 145 -9.60 15.50 14.22
CA LYS A 145 -9.68 15.63 15.68
C LYS A 145 -10.13 14.32 16.34
N SER A 146 -11.13 13.65 15.76
CA SER A 146 -11.60 12.36 16.26
C SER A 146 -10.55 11.26 16.13
N PHE A 147 -9.80 11.26 15.03
CA PHE A 147 -8.71 10.33 14.77
C PHE A 147 -7.53 10.52 15.74
N GLN A 148 -7.13 11.77 16.00
CA GLN A 148 -6.12 12.12 17.01
C GLN A 148 -6.55 11.67 18.41
N GLN A 149 -7.80 11.94 18.80
CA GLN A 149 -8.35 11.48 20.08
C GLN A 149 -8.33 9.95 20.16
N ARG A 150 -8.67 9.26 19.08
CA ARG A 150 -8.68 7.79 19.04
C ARG A 150 -7.28 7.20 19.28
N ILE A 151 -6.24 7.77 18.69
CA ILE A 151 -4.83 7.38 18.93
C ILE A 151 -4.46 7.59 20.40
N TRP A 152 -4.81 8.75 20.96
CA TRP A 152 -4.57 9.07 22.36
C TRP A 152 -5.26 8.07 23.29
N ASP A 153 -6.54 7.77 23.06
CA ASP A 153 -7.30 6.79 23.84
C ASP A 153 -6.68 5.38 23.77
N LEU A 154 -6.34 4.91 22.56
CA LEU A 154 -5.74 3.58 22.33
C LEU A 154 -4.36 3.41 22.97
N SER A 155 -3.64 4.52 23.16
CA SER A 155 -2.33 4.54 23.83
C SER A 155 -2.42 4.79 25.34
N ASN A 156 -3.62 4.81 25.93
CA ASN A 156 -3.85 5.21 27.33
C ASN A 156 -3.28 6.61 27.66
N GLY A 157 -3.30 7.50 26.68
CA GLY A 157 -2.84 8.88 26.78
C GLY A 157 -1.34 9.10 26.68
N GLU A 158 -0.57 8.08 26.27
CA GLU A 158 0.88 8.16 26.13
C GLU A 158 1.35 8.75 24.79
N VAL A 159 0.56 8.55 23.73
CA VAL A 159 0.91 8.94 22.36
C VAL A 159 0.02 10.09 21.88
N VAL A 160 0.64 11.12 21.32
CA VAL A 160 -0.05 12.29 20.75
C VAL A 160 0.36 12.46 19.29
N LEU A 161 -0.62 12.66 18.42
CA LEU A 161 -0.41 13.04 17.02
C LEU A 161 -0.68 14.55 16.86
N GLU A 162 0.37 15.34 16.71
CA GLU A 162 0.31 16.80 16.60
C GLU A 162 0.61 17.26 15.19
N GLU A 163 -0.11 18.26 14.67
CA GLU A 163 0.21 18.85 13.36
C GLU A 163 1.63 19.43 13.36
N ALA A 164 2.37 19.16 12.28
CA ALA A 164 3.71 19.68 12.13
C ALA A 164 3.67 21.17 11.78
N THR A 165 4.25 22.01 12.63
CA THR A 165 4.35 23.47 12.39
C THR A 165 5.47 23.85 11.40
N ASP A 166 6.39 22.93 11.13
CA ASP A 166 7.44 23.05 10.12
C ASP A 166 7.56 21.72 9.37
N THR A 167 7.54 21.78 8.04
CA THR A 167 7.71 20.59 7.19
C THR A 167 9.18 20.33 6.83
N LYS A 168 10.13 21.11 7.35
CA LYS A 168 11.57 20.83 7.23
C LYS A 168 11.90 19.48 7.86
N GLY A 169 12.13 18.49 7.01
CA GLY A 169 12.41 17.10 7.39
C GLY A 169 11.42 16.08 6.82
N PHE A 170 10.29 16.55 6.27
CA PHE A 170 9.36 15.69 5.54
C PHE A 170 9.78 15.53 4.08
N VAL A 171 9.62 14.31 3.57
CA VAL A 171 9.64 14.07 2.13
C VAL A 171 8.32 14.62 1.58
N MET A 172 8.38 15.74 0.87
CA MET A 172 7.18 16.38 0.34
C MET A 172 6.51 15.48 -0.70
N ILE A 173 5.30 15.02 -0.40
CA ILE A 173 4.51 14.20 -1.32
C ILE A 173 3.88 15.11 -2.37
N LYS A 174 3.92 14.68 -3.63
CA LYS A 174 3.19 15.34 -4.72
C LYS A 174 1.71 14.97 -4.64
N GLY A 175 0.93 15.73 -3.89
CA GLY A 175 -0.51 15.52 -3.73
C GLY A 175 -1.04 15.99 -2.38
N PRO A 176 -2.34 15.76 -2.09
CA PRO A 176 -2.94 16.00 -0.79
C PRO A 176 -2.22 15.22 0.32
N ALA A 177 -1.63 15.90 1.28
CA ALA A 177 -0.96 15.26 2.41
C ALA A 177 -1.02 16.17 3.63
N ALA A 178 -1.21 15.56 4.80
CA ALA A 178 -1.13 16.22 6.09
C ALA A 178 0.07 15.64 6.86
N TYR A 179 0.83 16.52 7.50
CA TYR A 179 2.11 16.20 8.12
C TYR A 179 2.01 16.40 9.64
N PHE A 180 2.49 15.43 10.39
CA PHE A 180 2.34 15.35 11.83
C PHE A 180 3.61 14.89 12.52
N PHE A 181 3.74 15.27 13.79
CA PHE A 181 4.63 14.64 14.75
C PHE A 181 3.84 13.66 15.58
N LEU A 182 4.32 12.41 15.66
CA LEU A 182 3.82 11.40 16.57
C LEU A 182 4.79 11.31 17.75
N LYS A 183 4.32 11.63 18.95
CA LYS A 183 5.16 11.83 20.13
C LYS A 183 4.81 10.85 21.25
N LYS A 184 5.84 10.30 21.90
CA LYS A 184 5.73 9.50 23.12
C LYS A 184 6.88 9.83 24.08
N GLY A 185 6.61 10.59 25.13
CA GLY A 185 7.66 11.08 26.02
C GLY A 185 8.66 11.98 25.26
N GLU A 186 9.93 11.57 25.21
CA GLU A 186 10.98 12.25 24.43
C GLU A 186 11.10 11.74 22.98
N GLU A 187 10.44 10.62 22.64
CA GLU A 187 10.48 10.04 21.30
C GLU A 187 9.57 10.82 20.34
N VAL A 188 10.09 11.09 19.13
CA VAL A 188 9.36 11.79 18.07
C VAL A 188 9.53 11.05 16.74
N CYS A 189 8.42 10.72 16.10
CA CYS A 189 8.37 10.24 14.73
C CYS A 189 7.69 11.27 13.81
N TYR A 190 8.06 11.24 12.55
CA TYR A 190 7.44 11.99 11.47
C TYR A 190 6.36 11.12 10.84
N VAL A 191 5.18 11.69 10.65
CA VAL A 191 4.04 11.00 10.05
C VAL A 191 3.47 11.85 8.93
N ASP A 192 3.32 11.26 7.75
CA ASP A 192 2.45 11.80 6.72
C ASP A 192 1.20 10.94 6.60
N ILE A 193 0.08 11.61 6.36
CA ILE A 193 -1.21 10.97 6.10
C ILE A 193 -1.76 11.55 4.81
N GLY A 194 -2.18 10.70 3.88
CA GLY A 194 -2.81 11.12 2.63
C GLY A 194 -3.69 10.04 1.99
N PRO A 195 -4.50 10.42 0.99
CA PRO A 195 -5.35 9.48 0.28
C PRO A 195 -4.51 8.73 -0.75
N TYR A 196 -3.78 7.71 -0.30
CA TYR A 196 -2.90 6.88 -1.11
C TYR A 196 -3.16 5.39 -0.85
N SER A 197 -2.64 4.51 -1.71
CA SER A 197 -2.69 3.06 -1.47
C SER A 197 -1.86 2.62 -0.26
N ASN A 198 -0.87 3.43 0.13
CA ASN A 198 -0.24 3.39 1.45
C ASN A 198 -0.43 4.77 2.12
N PRO A 199 -1.51 4.96 2.90
CA PRO A 199 -2.00 6.27 3.29
C PRO A 199 -1.29 6.87 4.50
N VAL A 200 -0.47 6.09 5.22
CA VAL A 200 0.22 6.53 6.44
C VAL A 200 1.65 6.02 6.41
N SER A 201 2.62 6.93 6.37
CA SER A 201 4.03 6.59 6.61
C SER A 201 4.48 7.08 7.97
N VAL A 202 5.38 6.34 8.60
CA VAL A 202 6.02 6.70 9.87
C VAL A 202 7.53 6.51 9.71
N TRP A 203 8.32 7.52 10.04
CA TRP A 203 9.78 7.42 10.02
C TRP A 203 10.42 8.23 11.14
N VAL A 204 11.63 7.82 11.50
CA VAL A 204 12.52 8.56 12.40
C VAL A 204 13.54 9.27 11.52
N ARG A 205 13.88 10.51 11.86
CA ARG A 205 14.97 11.20 11.18
C ARG A 205 16.29 10.67 11.72
N GLU A 206 17.09 10.07 10.84
CA GLU A 206 18.50 9.84 11.13
C GLU A 206 19.24 11.21 11.08
N GLU A 207 19.96 11.53 12.15
CA GLU A 207 20.76 12.77 12.27
C GLU A 207 22.01 12.77 11.38
#